data_AF-A0A2H3IST8-F1
#
_entry.id   AF-A0A2H3IST8-F1
#
_cell.length_a   1.000
_cell.length_b   1.000
_cell.length_c   1.000
_cell.angle_alpha   90.00
_cell.angle_beta   90.00
_cell.angle_gamma   90.00
#
_symmetry.space_group_name_H-M   'P 1'
#
loop_
_entity.id
_entity.type
_entity.pdbx_description
1 polymer ?
#
loop_
_entity_poly.entity_id
_entity_poly.type
_entity_poly.pdbx_seq_one_letter_code
_entity_poly.pdbx_strand_id
1 'polypeptide(L)'
;MLKIERAWKMYEGTMPKPRQIFATQSSFLAEKVREYFGKLSESMNVADKVPQEIKAMFSANRRQQTRGLVDLDEELVWRDDAHKCFSELRDEDFPLFVTFDQVCQEYHISRLN
;
A
#
# COMPACT_ATOMS: atom_id res chain seq x y z
N MET A 1 -5.16 -10.06 -6.65
CA MET A 1 -4.49 -9.13 -5.72
C MET A 1 -4.70 -9.56 -4.27
N LEU A 2 -5.84 -9.32 -3.62
CA LEU A 2 -6.07 -9.70 -2.22
C LEU A 2 -6.03 -11.22 -1.93
N LYS A 3 -6.48 -12.06 -2.88
CA LYS A 3 -6.34 -13.51 -2.78
C LYS A 3 -4.87 -13.97 -2.76
N ILE A 4 -3.97 -13.22 -3.39
CA ILE A 4 -2.53 -13.50 -3.40
C ILE A 4 -1.94 -13.17 -2.02
N GLU A 5 -2.31 -12.02 -1.44
CA GLU A 5 -1.94 -11.68 -0.06
C GLU A 5 -2.44 -12.73 0.94
N ARG A 6 -3.69 -13.17 0.79
CA ARG A 6 -4.27 -14.20 1.65
C ARG A 6 -3.53 -15.53 1.51
N ALA A 7 -3.27 -15.97 0.28
CA ALA A 7 -2.52 -17.19 0.02
C ALA A 7 -1.11 -17.09 0.63
N TRP A 8 -0.39 -15.98 0.42
CA TRP A 8 0.92 -15.77 1.02
C TRP A 8 0.89 -15.87 2.56
N LYS A 9 -0.08 -15.21 3.22
CA LYS A 9 -0.24 -15.32 4.68
C LYS A 9 -0.51 -16.76 5.16
N MET A 10 -1.27 -17.55 4.40
CA MET A 10 -1.52 -18.95 4.74
C MET A 10 -0.26 -19.83 4.62
N TYR A 11 0.70 -19.43 3.80
CA TYR A 11 1.95 -20.14 3.52
C TYR A 11 3.17 -19.36 4.03
N GLU A 12 2.98 -18.49 5.03
CA GLU A 12 4.04 -17.65 5.58
C GLU A 12 5.24 -18.51 6.04
N GLY A 13 6.45 -18.09 5.69
CA GLY A 13 7.68 -18.85 5.96
C GLY A 13 8.04 -19.93 4.93
N THR A 14 7.15 -20.27 3.99
CA THR A 14 7.44 -21.25 2.92
C THR A 14 7.73 -20.61 1.57
N MET A 15 7.32 -19.35 1.37
CA MET A 15 7.54 -18.61 0.14
C MET A 15 7.81 -17.12 0.42
N PRO A 16 8.60 -16.43 -0.43
CA PRO A 16 8.85 -14.99 -0.27
C PRO A 16 7.55 -14.18 -0.42
N LYS A 17 7.52 -13.00 0.22
CA LYS A 17 6.38 -12.09 0.14
C LYS A 17 6.22 -11.57 -1.30
N PRO A 18 5.01 -11.63 -1.88
CA PRO A 18 4.78 -11.15 -3.24
C PRO A 18 4.96 -9.62 -3.31
N ARG A 19 5.81 -9.17 -4.22
CA ARG A 19 6.04 -7.74 -4.51
C ARG A 19 5.00 -7.23 -5.51
N GLN A 20 3.82 -6.84 -5.01
CA GLN A 20 2.72 -6.34 -5.85
C GLN A 20 2.84 -4.83 -6.12
N ILE A 21 2.72 -4.42 -7.38
CA ILE A 21 2.70 -3.02 -7.80
C ILE A 21 1.35 -2.70 -8.44
N PHE A 22 0.73 -1.62 -7.99
CA PHE A 22 -0.45 -1.02 -8.60
C PHE A 22 -0.03 0.27 -9.28
N ALA A 23 -0.06 0.27 -10.61
CA ALA A 23 0.25 1.43 -11.42
C ALA A 23 -1.05 2.03 -11.99
N THR A 24 -1.25 3.32 -11.81
CA THR A 24 -2.39 4.08 -12.36
C THR A 24 -1.89 5.27 -13.17
N GLN A 25 -2.72 5.85 -14.05
CA GLN A 25 -2.36 7.11 -14.70
C GLN A 25 -2.49 8.30 -13.74
N SER A 26 -3.51 8.29 -12.88
CA SER A 26 -3.77 9.36 -11.93
C SER A 26 -3.18 9.06 -10.56
N SER A 27 -2.51 10.05 -9.95
CA SER A 27 -2.02 10.02 -8.57
C SER A 27 -3.16 9.86 -7.55
N PHE A 28 -4.25 10.60 -7.74
CA PHE A 28 -5.47 10.46 -6.94
C PHE A 28 -6.02 9.03 -7.01
N LEU A 29 -6.01 8.41 -8.21
CA LEU A 29 -6.45 7.03 -8.33
C LEU A 29 -5.50 6.05 -7.63
N ALA A 30 -4.19 6.25 -7.68
CA ALA A 30 -3.21 5.44 -6.95
C ALA A 30 -3.50 5.47 -5.44
N GLU A 31 -3.79 6.66 -4.91
CA GLU A 31 -4.15 6.85 -3.51
C GLU A 31 -5.48 6.16 -3.16
N LYS A 32 -6.52 6.32 -3.98
CA LYS A 32 -7.78 5.63 -3.74
C LYS A 32 -7.62 4.12 -3.76
N VAL A 33 -6.86 3.58 -4.71
CA VAL A 33 -6.57 2.13 -4.74
C VAL A 33 -5.85 1.69 -3.46
N ARG A 34 -4.88 2.46 -2.95
CA ARG A 34 -4.23 2.20 -1.66
C ARG A 34 -5.22 2.17 -0.50
N GLU A 35 -6.09 3.17 -0.42
CA GLU A 35 -7.12 3.29 0.62
C GLU A 35 -8.08 2.09 0.60
N TYR A 36 -8.62 1.76 -0.56
CA TYR A 36 -9.54 0.64 -0.73
C TYR A 36 -8.88 -0.71 -0.45
N PHE A 37 -7.62 -0.89 -0.90
CA PHE A 37 -6.86 -2.09 -0.62
C PHE A 37 -6.66 -2.28 0.88
N GLY A 38 -6.30 -1.22 1.62
CA GLY A 38 -6.16 -1.25 3.08
C GLY A 38 -7.44 -1.70 3.77
N LYS A 39 -8.57 -1.05 3.46
CA LYS A 39 -9.89 -1.39 4.02
C LYS A 39 -10.29 -2.85 3.75
N LEU A 40 -10.08 -3.33 2.53
CA LEU A 40 -10.39 -4.71 2.17
C LEU A 40 -9.46 -5.72 2.85
N SER A 41 -8.16 -5.40 2.96
CA SER A 41 -7.18 -6.23 3.68
C SER A 41 -7.53 -6.36 5.16
N GLU A 42 -7.90 -5.25 5.81
CA GLU A 42 -8.39 -5.26 7.19
C GLU A 42 -9.65 -6.10 7.34
N SER A 43 -10.63 -5.93 6.46
CA SER A 43 -11.88 -6.71 6.48
C SER A 43 -11.64 -8.21 6.38
N MET A 44 -10.70 -8.65 5.52
CA MET A 44 -10.32 -10.06 5.44
C MET A 44 -9.64 -10.56 6.73
N ASN A 45 -8.77 -9.74 7.33
CA ASN A 45 -8.09 -10.13 8.57
C ASN A 45 -9.07 -10.24 9.75
N VAL A 46 -10.18 -9.49 9.74
CA VAL A 46 -11.23 -9.56 10.78
C VAL A 46 -12.03 -10.86 10.67
N ALA A 47 -12.24 -11.39 9.45
CA ALA A 47 -13.01 -12.62 9.24
C ALA A 47 -12.40 -13.85 9.91
N ASP A 48 -11.07 -13.84 10.13
CA ASP A 48 -10.33 -14.98 10.67
C ASP A 48 -9.97 -14.79 12.18
N LYS A 49 -10.52 -13.77 12.87
CA LYS A 49 -10.13 -13.38 14.26
C LYS A 49 -11.23 -13.53 15.31
N VAL A 50 -10.82 -13.70 16.57
CA VAL A 50 -11.70 -13.82 17.75
C VAL A 50 -12.19 -12.42 18.20
N PRO A 51 -13.43 -12.24 18.73
CA PRO A 51 -14.03 -10.93 19.01
C PRO A 51 -13.21 -9.95 19.88
N GLN A 52 -12.32 -10.47 20.73
CA GLN A 52 -11.44 -9.66 21.57
C GLN A 52 -10.34 -8.95 20.76
N GLU A 53 -9.80 -9.62 19.75
CA GLU A 53 -8.77 -9.08 18.84
C GLU A 53 -9.36 -8.05 17.88
N ILE A 54 -10.62 -8.26 17.48
CA ILE A 54 -11.38 -7.33 16.64
C ILE A 54 -11.54 -5.96 17.31
N LYS A 55 -11.84 -5.92 18.62
CA LYS A 55 -11.95 -4.66 19.40
C LYS A 55 -10.63 -3.87 19.48
N ALA A 56 -9.50 -4.57 19.55
CA ALA A 56 -8.18 -3.93 19.56
C ALA A 56 -7.86 -3.30 18.18
N MET A 57 -8.25 -3.93 17.08
CA MET A 57 -8.04 -3.38 15.73
C MET A 57 -8.87 -2.11 15.48
N PHE A 58 -10.14 -2.10 15.87
CA PHE A 58 -11.01 -0.93 15.69
C PHE A 58 -10.54 0.30 16.49
N SER A 59 -9.99 0.10 17.68
CA SER A 59 -9.48 1.19 18.52
C SER A 59 -8.17 1.80 17.97
N ALA A 60 -7.32 1.01 17.31
CA ALA A 60 -6.14 1.50 16.60
C ALA A 60 -6.51 2.31 15.34
N ASN A 61 -7.44 1.82 14.53
CA ASN A 61 -7.83 2.46 13.28
C ASN A 61 -8.54 3.83 13.51
N ARG A 62 -9.35 3.94 14.57
CA ARG A 62 -10.03 5.19 14.93
C ARG A 62 -9.06 6.33 15.27
N ARG A 63 -7.87 6.02 15.79
CA ARG A 63 -6.80 7.01 16.07
C ARG A 63 -6.07 7.47 14.81
N GLN A 64 -6.10 6.66 13.75
CA GLN A 64 -5.46 6.98 12.48
C GLN A 64 -6.39 7.81 11.58
N GLN A 65 -7.70 7.54 11.60
CA GLN A 65 -8.71 8.31 10.85
C GLN A 65 -8.84 9.77 11.31
N THR A 66 -8.58 10.08 12.59
CA THR A 66 -8.60 11.46 13.10
C THR A 66 -7.52 12.37 12.51
N ARG A 67 -6.55 11.83 11.76
CA ARG A 67 -5.54 12.62 11.04
C ARG A 67 -5.92 12.98 9.59
N GLY A 68 -7.03 12.46 9.06
CA GLY A 68 -7.37 12.53 7.64
C GLY A 68 -8.46 13.54 7.23
N LEU A 69 -8.68 14.60 8.02
CA LEU A 69 -9.67 15.66 7.72
C LEU A 69 -9.00 16.96 7.23
N VAL A 70 -7.80 16.89 6.66
CA VAL A 70 -7.15 18.03 5.99
C VAL A 70 -7.60 18.01 4.52
N ASP A 71 -8.01 19.15 3.98
CA ASP A 71 -8.41 19.30 2.57
C ASP A 71 -7.28 18.83 1.64
N LEU A 72 -7.50 17.70 0.99
CA LEU A 72 -6.50 16.96 0.21
C LEU A 72 -6.18 17.61 -1.16
N ASP A 73 -6.88 18.68 -1.53
CA ASP A 73 -6.77 19.28 -2.86
C ASP A 73 -5.50 20.15 -3.00
N GLU A 74 -4.94 20.68 -1.91
CA GLU A 74 -3.73 21.53 -1.93
C GLU A 74 -2.43 20.75 -1.63
N GLU A 75 -2.51 19.50 -1.13
CA GLU A 75 -1.34 18.72 -0.69
C GLU A 75 -0.81 17.74 -1.77
N LEU A 76 -1.51 17.61 -2.91
CA LEU A 76 -1.13 16.72 -4.02
C LEU A 76 0.21 17.10 -4.69
N VAL A 77 0.76 18.27 -4.40
CA VAL A 77 2.04 18.77 -4.92
C VAL A 77 3.23 18.35 -4.05
N TRP A 78 3.02 17.92 -2.80
CA TRP A 78 4.09 17.85 -1.79
C TRP A 78 4.37 16.49 -1.15
N ARG A 79 3.97 15.36 -1.77
CA ARG A 79 4.72 14.11 -1.50
C ARG A 79 6.01 14.09 -2.29
N ASP A 80 6.93 14.93 -1.83
CA ASP A 80 8.36 14.95 -2.08
C ASP A 80 9.06 13.77 -1.37
N ASP A 81 8.43 12.59 -1.36
CA ASP A 81 9.10 11.36 -0.93
C ASP A 81 9.89 10.84 -2.13
N ALA A 82 10.94 11.60 -2.45
CA ALA A 82 11.93 11.38 -3.49
C ALA A 82 12.12 9.91 -3.83
N HIS A 83 11.82 9.57 -5.08
CA HIS A 83 12.44 8.53 -5.91
C HIS A 83 13.35 7.56 -5.16
N LYS A 84 12.77 6.66 -4.35
CA LYS A 84 13.49 5.47 -3.92
C LYS A 84 13.66 4.61 -5.16
N CYS A 85 14.91 4.39 -5.57
CA CYS A 85 15.20 3.50 -6.69
C CYS A 85 14.52 2.17 -6.42
N PHE A 86 13.86 1.58 -7.43
CA PHE A 86 13.15 0.31 -7.25
C PHE A 86 14.06 -0.82 -6.76
N SER A 87 15.38 -0.70 -6.96
CA SER A 87 16.38 -1.63 -6.41
C SER A 87 16.52 -1.57 -4.88
N GLU A 88 16.15 -0.47 -4.24
CA GLU A 88 16.26 -0.26 -2.79
C GLU A 88 15.01 -0.70 -2.02
N LEU A 89 13.93 -1.04 -2.73
CA LEU A 89 12.68 -1.47 -2.11
C LEU A 89 12.83 -2.84 -1.44
N ARG A 90 12.39 -2.90 -0.19
CA ARG A 90 12.34 -4.10 0.64
C ARG A 90 10.93 -4.69 0.61
N ASP A 91 10.77 -5.89 1.15
CA ASP A 91 9.50 -6.61 1.11
C ASP A 91 8.39 -5.90 1.93
N GLU A 92 8.76 -5.08 2.91
CA GLU A 92 7.83 -4.27 3.71
C GLU A 92 7.22 -3.11 2.92
N ASP A 93 7.90 -2.64 1.87
CA ASP A 93 7.43 -1.54 1.03
C ASP A 93 6.28 -1.96 0.09
N PHE A 94 6.01 -3.26 0.00
CA PHE A 94 4.93 -3.81 -0.82
C PHE A 94 3.66 -4.12 0.01
N PRO A 95 2.46 -3.92 -0.57
CA PRO A 95 2.21 -3.51 -1.95
C PRO A 95 2.45 -2.02 -2.23
N LEU A 96 3.00 -1.73 -3.41
CA LEU A 96 3.34 -0.38 -3.86
C LEU A 96 2.22 0.20 -4.73
N PHE A 97 1.88 1.47 -4.52
CA PHE A 97 0.85 2.19 -5.30
C PHE A 97 1.48 3.46 -5.89
N VAL A 98 1.64 3.48 -7.21
CA VAL A 98 2.41 4.48 -7.96
C VAL A 98 1.68 4.90 -9.23
N THR A 99 2.08 6.01 -9.82
CA THR A 99 1.66 6.38 -11.16
C THR A 99 2.53 5.73 -12.22
N PHE A 100 2.01 5.63 -13.45
CA PHE A 100 2.77 5.13 -14.59
C PHE A 100 4.00 6.00 -14.88
N ASP A 101 3.88 7.33 -14.72
CA ASP A 101 4.98 8.27 -14.91
C ASP A 101 6.12 8.01 -13.93
N GLN A 102 5.80 7.74 -12.66
CA GLN A 102 6.79 7.35 -11.64
C GLN A 102 7.54 6.07 -12.04
N VAL A 103 6.83 5.07 -12.55
CA VAL A 103 7.46 3.82 -13.03
C VAL A 103 8.40 4.08 -14.21
N CYS A 104 8.00 4.94 -15.15
CA CYS A 104 8.83 5.27 -16.30
C CYS A 104 10.09 6.06 -15.93
N GLN A 105 9.97 6.99 -14.98
CA GLN A 105 11.11 7.77 -14.50
C GLN A 105 12.18 6.87 -13.87
N GLU A 106 11.79 5.94 -12.99
CA GLU A 106 12.71 4.97 -12.38
C GLU A 106 13.36 4.03 -13.41
N TYR A 107 12.60 3.58 -14.42
CA TYR A 107 13.15 2.75 -15.49
C TYR A 107 14.21 3.48 -16.30
N HIS A 108 14.02 4.77 -16.55
CA HIS A 108 14.99 5.60 -17.27
C HIS A 108 16.27 5.81 -16.45
N ILE A 109 16.14 6.12 -15.16
CA ILE A 109 17.27 6.26 -14.23
C ILE A 109 18.06 4.96 -14.13
N SER A 110 17.39 3.81 -14.06
CA SER A 110 18.01 2.48 -13.96
C SER A 110 18.79 2.06 -15.21
N ARG A 111 18.58 2.70 -16.37
CA ARG A 111 19.33 2.42 -17.61
C ARG A 111 20.56 3.30 -17.81
N LEU A 112 20.68 4.38 -17.05
CA LEU A 112 21.78 5.33 -17.15
C LEU A 112 22.91 5.07 -16.12
N ASN A 113 22.68 4.16 -15.17
CA ASN A 113 23.65 3.65 -14.21
C ASN A 113 24.01 2.19 -14.55
#